data_AF-A0A355H0J5-F1
#
_entry.id   AF-A0A355H0J5-F1
#
_cell.length_a   1.000
_cell.length_b   1.000
_cell.length_c   1.000
_cell.angle_alpha   90.00
_cell.angle_beta   90.00
_cell.angle_gamma   90.00
#
_symmetry.space_group_name_H-M   'P 1'
#
loop_
_entity.id
_entity.type
_entity.pdbx_description
1 polymer ?
#
loop_
_entity_poly.entity_id
_entity_poly.type
_entity_poly.pdbx_seq_one_letter_code
_entity_poly.pdbx_strand_id
1 'polypeptide(L)'
;GSGNLRLRFIEVKGRISGAPTITVTRNEILYSLNKPDDFILAVVEFKGDDGHQVHYVRQPFHREPDFGVTSVNYDFAELLARAETPS
;
A
#
# COMPACT_ATOMS: atom_id res chain seq x y z
N GLY A 1 31.14 9.15 5.08
CA GLY A 1 30.41 8.53 3.95
C GLY A 1 29.10 9.25 3.82
N SER A 2 28.79 9.77 2.63
CA SER A 2 27.56 10.54 2.40
C SER A 2 26.35 9.62 2.62
N GLY A 3 25.55 9.88 3.65
CA GLY A 3 24.27 9.21 3.82
C GLY A 3 23.35 9.68 2.72
N ASN A 4 23.04 8.83 1.75
CA ASN A 4 22.01 9.13 0.76
C ASN A 4 20.67 9.28 1.49
N LEU A 5 20.20 10.52 1.61
CA LEU A 5 18.88 10.81 2.18
C LEU A 5 17.84 10.29 1.17
N ARG A 6 17.34 9.08 1.38
CA ARG A 6 16.32 8.48 0.52
C ARG A 6 14.95 8.96 0.94
N LEU A 7 14.33 9.79 0.10
CA LEU A 7 12.95 10.19 0.25
C LEU A 7 12.05 8.96 0.08
N ARG A 8 11.15 8.72 1.03
CA ARG A 8 10.13 7.68 0.96
C ARG A 8 8.76 8.33 0.79
N PHE A 9 7.95 7.78 -0.10
CA PHE A 9 6.55 8.17 -0.27
C PHE A 9 5.68 7.11 0.39
N ILE A 10 4.87 7.51 1.36
CA ILE A 10 4.02 6.60 2.11
C ILE A 10 2.57 6.96 1.82
N GLU A 11 1.85 6.03 1.19
CA GLU A 11 0.40 6.09 1.07
C GLU A 11 -0.22 5.25 2.18
N VAL A 12 -1.10 5.83 3.00
CA VAL A 12 -1.68 5.14 4.16
C VAL A 12 -3.13 4.76 3.87
N LYS A 13 -3.46 3.48 4.05
CA LYS A 13 -4.84 2.99 3.96
C LYS A 13 -5.22 2.21 5.21
N GLY A 14 -6.39 2.52 5.77
CA GLY A 14 -6.95 1.79 6.91
C GLY A 14 -7.96 0.74 6.47
N ARG A 15 -7.92 -0.45 7.06
CA ARG A 15 -8.94 -1.48 6.83
C ARG A 15 -9.19 -2.34 8.07
N ILE A 16 -10.46 -2.66 8.33
CA ILE A 16 -10.82 -3.64 9.36
C ILE A 16 -10.29 -5.03 8.98
N SER A 17 -9.83 -5.79 9.97
CA SER A 17 -9.38 -7.17 9.77
C SER A 17 -10.49 -8.02 9.15
N GLY A 18 -10.10 -8.91 8.23
CA GLY A 18 -11.05 -9.75 7.48
C GLY A 18 -11.87 -9.04 6.40
N ALA A 19 -11.64 -7.73 6.15
CA ALA A 19 -12.24 -7.09 4.99
C ALA A 19 -11.80 -7.79 3.69
N PRO A 20 -12.67 -7.90 2.67
CA PRO A 20 -12.32 -8.61 1.45
C PRO A 20 -11.33 -7.83 0.59
N THR A 21 -11.45 -6.51 0.56
CA THR A 21 -10.68 -5.67 -0.36
C THR A 21 -10.23 -4.35 0.26
N ILE A 22 -9.23 -3.76 -0.38
CA ILE A 22 -8.80 -2.38 -0.20
C ILE A 22 -8.91 -1.62 -1.52
N THR A 23 -9.45 -0.40 -1.47
CA THR A 23 -9.59 0.46 -2.65
C THR A 23 -8.37 1.36 -2.79
N VAL A 24 -7.79 1.39 -3.99
CA VAL A 24 -6.63 2.21 -4.34
C VAL A 24 -7.01 3.07 -5.54
N THR A 25 -6.66 4.35 -5.51
CA THR A 25 -6.96 5.26 -6.63
C THR A 25 -5.99 5.06 -7.79
N ARG A 26 -6.41 5.40 -9.01
CA ARG A 26 -5.52 5.37 -10.19
C ARG A 26 -4.25 6.20 -9.97
N ASN A 27 -4.37 7.35 -9.32
CA ASN A 27 -3.23 8.21 -9.04
C ASN A 27 -2.22 7.56 -8.08
N GLU A 28 -2.68 6.85 -7.04
CA GLU A 28 -1.81 6.10 -6.14
C GLU A 28 -1.06 4.98 -6.89
N ILE A 29 -1.77 4.25 -7.76
CA ILE A 29 -1.16 3.19 -8.58
C ILE A 29 -0.10 3.78 -9.50
N LEU A 30 -0.44 4.83 -10.25
CA LEU A 30 0.51 5.50 -11.15
C LEU A 30 1.72 6.07 -10.40
N TYR A 31 1.49 6.67 -9.25
CA TYR A 31 2.55 7.24 -8.44
C TYR A 31 3.51 6.18 -7.93
N SER A 32 2.98 5.04 -7.47
CA SER A 32 3.77 3.86 -7.10
C SER A 32 4.58 3.33 -8.27
N LEU A 33 4.00 3.22 -9.47
CA LEU A 33 4.70 2.73 -10.66
C LEU A 33 5.81 3.68 -11.14
N ASN A 34 5.65 4.99 -10.93
CA ASN A 34 6.66 5.99 -11.28
C ASN A 34 7.85 6.02 -10.30
N LYS A 35 7.64 5.61 -9.05
CA LYS A 35 8.62 5.63 -7.96
C LYS A 35 8.62 4.30 -7.18
N PRO A 36 8.80 3.14 -7.85
CA PRO A 36 8.53 1.83 -7.26
C PRO A 36 9.41 1.52 -6.05
N ASP A 37 10.64 2.01 -6.07
CA ASP A 37 11.60 1.80 -4.99
C ASP A 37 11.35 2.72 -3.79
N ASP A 38 10.77 3.90 -3.99
CA ASP A 38 10.58 4.90 -2.93
C ASP A 38 9.16 4.87 -2.36
N PHE A 39 8.21 4.30 -3.08
CA PHE A 39 6.82 4.17 -2.67
C PHE A 39 6.59 2.97 -1.74
N ILE A 40 5.84 3.22 -0.66
CA ILE A 40 5.39 2.22 0.30
C ILE A 40 3.88 2.43 0.49
N LEU A 41 3.11 1.37 0.32
CA LEU A 41 1.72 1.34 0.77
C LEU A 41 1.70 0.85 2.22
N ALA A 42 1.39 1.74 3.14
CA ALA A 42 1.20 1.41 4.56
C ALA A 42 -0.26 1.06 4.81
N VAL A 43 -0.52 -0.21 5.12
CA VAL A 43 -1.87 -0.68 5.47
C VAL A 43 -2.00 -0.80 6.98
N VAL A 44 -2.97 -0.08 7.54
CA VAL A 44 -3.35 -0.17 8.96
C VAL A 44 -4.51 -1.14 9.09
N GLU A 45 -4.23 -2.33 9.59
CA GLU A 45 -5.22 -3.36 9.89
C GLU A 45 -5.78 -3.15 11.31
N PHE A 46 -7.09 -2.95 11.44
CA PHE A 46 -7.77 -2.82 12.73
C PHE A 46 -8.35 -4.17 13.17
N LYS A 47 -7.87 -4.73 14.29
CA LYS A 47 -8.18 -6.09 14.78
C LYS A 47 -9.30 -6.16 15.84
N GLY A 48 -10.12 -5.13 15.96
CA GLY A 48 -11.07 -4.99 17.07
C GLY A 48 -10.38 -4.45 18.33
N ASP A 49 -11.07 -4.42 19.47
CA ASP A 49 -10.64 -4.04 20.84
C ASP A 49 -9.32 -3.24 20.93
N ASP A 50 -9.29 -2.09 20.23
CA ASP A 50 -8.18 -1.13 20.13
C ASP A 50 -6.84 -1.63 19.54
N GLY A 51 -6.79 -2.87 19.04
CA GLY A 51 -5.63 -3.43 18.35
C GLY A 51 -5.51 -2.93 16.91
N HIS A 52 -4.36 -2.35 16.56
CA HIS A 52 -4.00 -2.08 15.17
C HIS A 52 -2.62 -2.63 14.83
N GLN A 53 -2.45 -3.07 13.59
CA GLN A 53 -1.16 -3.48 13.05
C GLN A 53 -0.87 -2.72 11.76
N VAL A 54 0.35 -2.19 11.63
CA VAL A 54 0.81 -1.52 10.43
C VAL A 54 1.62 -2.52 9.59
N HIS A 55 1.27 -2.59 8.31
CA HIS A 55 1.86 -3.48 7.32
C HIS A 55 2.43 -2.64 6.18
N TYR A 56 3.70 -2.81 5.83
CA TYR A 56 4.34 -2.11 4.72
C TYR A 56 4.41 -3.00 3.49
N VAL A 57 3.77 -2.58 2.40
CA VAL A 57 3.84 -3.26 1.10
C VAL A 57 4.70 -2.43 0.16
N ARG A 58 5.86 -2.98 -0.21
CA ARG A 58 6.76 -2.40 -1.21
C ARG A 58 6.36 -2.87 -2.60
N GLN A 59 6.48 -1.97 -3.59
CA GLN A 59 6.08 -2.26 -4.98
C GLN A 59 4.69 -2.94 -5.07
N PRO A 60 3.64 -2.36 -4.45
CA PRO A 60 2.34 -3.02 -4.29
C PRO A 60 1.63 -3.32 -5.62
N PHE A 61 1.89 -2.50 -6.65
CA PHE A 61 1.23 -2.55 -7.95
C PHE A 61 2.25 -2.78 -9.07
N HIS A 62 1.82 -3.51 -10.11
CA HIS A 62 2.68 -3.92 -11.21
C HIS A 62 2.17 -3.49 -12.59
N ARG A 63 0.93 -2.99 -12.65
CA ARG A 63 0.27 -2.59 -13.90
C ARG A 63 -0.60 -1.38 -13.68
N GLU A 64 -0.59 -0.49 -14.67
CA GLU A 64 -1.49 0.65 -14.73
C GLU A 64 -2.93 0.18 -15.01
N PRO A 65 -3.95 0.76 -14.35
CA PRO A 65 -5.34 0.48 -14.65
C PRO A 65 -5.79 1.14 -15.97
N ASP A 66 -6.88 0.63 -16.55
CA ASP A 66 -7.47 1.21 -17.76
C ASP A 66 -7.79 2.71 -17.59
N PHE A 67 -7.69 3.46 -18.69
CA PHE A 67 -7.80 4.93 -18.67
C PHE A 67 -9.10 5.47 -18.01
N GLY A 68 -10.21 4.74 -18.14
CA GLY A 68 -11.50 5.12 -17.55
C GLY A 68 -11.68 4.77 -16.07
N VAL A 69 -10.72 4.05 -15.46
CA VAL A 69 -10.83 3.58 -14.07
C VAL A 69 -10.29 4.64 -13.12
N THR A 70 -11.11 5.06 -12.15
CA THR A 70 -10.70 6.02 -11.11
C THR A 70 -10.11 5.32 -9.88
N SER A 71 -10.50 4.08 -9.61
CA SER A 71 -9.98 3.25 -8.52
C SER A 71 -10.07 1.75 -8.82
N VAL A 72 -9.18 0.98 -8.19
CA VAL A 72 -9.11 -0.48 -8.29
C VAL A 72 -9.26 -1.05 -6.88
N ASN A 73 -9.98 -2.17 -6.76
CA ASN A 73 -10.04 -2.95 -5.53
C ASN A 73 -9.02 -4.10 -5.62
N TYR A 74 -8.16 -4.21 -4.62
CA TYR A 74 -7.24 -5.34 -4.46
C TYR A 74 -7.73 -6.25 -3.35
N ASP A 75 -7.52 -7.56 -3.50
CA ASP A 75 -7.74 -8.52 -2.42
C ASP A 75 -6.86 -8.16 -1.23
N PHE A 76 -7.49 -8.03 -0.07
CA PHE A 76 -6.79 -7.54 1.11
C PHE A 76 -5.80 -8.57 1.67
N ALA A 77 -6.16 -9.85 1.65
CA ALA A 77 -5.32 -10.93 2.16
C ALA A 77 -4.08 -11.14 1.29
N GLU A 78 -4.23 -11.11 -0.04
CA GLU A 78 -3.11 -11.19 -0.99
C GLU A 78 -2.17 -9.98 -0.89
N LEU A 79 -2.72 -8.81 -0.58
CA LEU A 79 -1.90 -7.62 -0.35
C LEU A 79 -1.08 -7.74 0.94
N LEU A 80 -1.71 -8.20 2.04
CA LEU A 80 -1.02 -8.42 3.32
C LEU A 80 0.01 -9.55 3.28
N ALA A 81 -0.22 -10.59 2.46
CA ALA A 81 0.74 -11.69 2.28
C ALA A 81 2.10 -11.22 1.72
N ARG A 82 2.15 -10.04 1.10
CA ARG A 82 3.37 -9.41 0.57
C ARG A 82 3.95 -8.33 1.50
N ALA A 83 3.33 -8.12 2.66
CA ALA A 83 3.71 -7.06 3.57
C ALA A 83 4.87 -7.46 4.48
N GLU A 84 5.64 -6.46 4.88
CA GLU A 84 6.69 -6.54 5.89
C GLU A 84 6.31 -5.66 7.10
N THR A 85 6.92 -5.94 8.26
CA THR A 85 6.83 -5.02 9.41
C THR A 85 7.56 -3.71 9.09
N PRO A 86 7.07 -2.55 9.54
CA PRO A 86 7.76 -1.28 9.37
C PRO A 86 9.21 -1.33 9.87
N SER A 87 10.14 -0.84 9.04
CA SER A 87 11.60 -0.86 9.26
C SER A 87 12.24 0.48 8.92
#